data_AF-A0A0H3D8B4-F1
#
_entry.id   AF-A0A0H3D8B4-F1
#
_cell.length_a   1.000
_cell.length_b   1.000
_cell.length_c   1.000
_cell.angle_alpha   90.00
_cell.angle_beta   90.00
_cell.angle_gamma   90.00
#
_symmetry.space_group_name_H-M   'P 1'
#
loop_
_entity.id
_entity.type
_entity.pdbx_description
1 polymer ?
#
loop_
_entity_poly.entity_id
_entity_poly.type
_entity_poly.pdbx_seq_one_letter_code
_entity_poly.pdbx_strand_id
1 'polypeptide(L)'
;MTTLTGRPHTALLVVDVQNGVMETAHEREPVLANIITLVDRARAAGTEVVWVQHTSEELPRGSRPWEYVPELVRAEAEPLVHKEYGDSFEDTDLEEVLAARGVGSLVVAGAQTDACIRSTLHGALARGYDVTLVADAHTTEDLTAYGAPPPGQVIAHTNLYWKYQTAPGRTAGTLETAEVEFGVKAPA
;
A
#
# COMPACT_ATOMS: atom_id res chain seq x y z
N MET A 1 14.17 -9.97 6.24
CA MET A 1 14.35 -11.03 5.24
C MET A 1 13.25 -12.02 5.46
N THR A 2 12.24 -11.93 4.60
CA THR A 2 10.96 -12.64 4.62
C THR A 2 11.06 -14.12 5.02
N THR A 3 10.02 -14.62 5.69
CA THR A 3 9.89 -16.07 5.96
C THR A 3 9.37 -16.86 4.75
N LEU A 4 9.01 -16.18 3.66
CA LEU A 4 8.47 -16.79 2.45
C LEU A 4 9.61 -17.30 1.58
N THR A 5 9.82 -18.62 1.60
CA THR A 5 10.92 -19.27 0.88
C THR A 5 10.71 -19.17 -0.63
N GLY A 6 11.77 -18.86 -1.38
CA GLY A 6 11.72 -18.78 -2.84
C GLY A 6 10.99 -17.54 -3.37
N ARG A 7 10.78 -16.52 -2.53
CA ARG A 7 10.15 -15.25 -2.92
C ARG A 7 11.12 -14.07 -2.83
N PRO A 8 12.06 -13.92 -3.78
CA PRO A 8 13.14 -12.92 -3.69
C PRO A 8 12.74 -11.52 -4.17
N HIS A 9 11.53 -11.34 -4.74
CA HIS A 9 11.14 -10.11 -5.38
C HIS A 9 10.42 -9.14 -4.44
N THR A 10 10.48 -7.87 -4.81
CA THR A 10 9.71 -6.79 -4.20
C THR A 10 8.55 -6.41 -5.13
N ALA A 11 7.42 -6.00 -4.55
CA ALA A 11 6.36 -5.31 -5.27
C ALA A 11 6.01 -3.98 -4.60
N LEU A 12 5.62 -2.99 -5.39
CA LEU A 12 4.88 -1.82 -4.93
C LEU A 12 3.40 -2.19 -4.84
N LEU A 13 2.81 -2.09 -3.66
CA LEU A 13 1.39 -2.30 -3.40
C LEU A 13 0.69 -0.94 -3.25
N VAL A 14 -0.17 -0.61 -4.22
CA VAL A 14 -0.94 0.63 -4.26
C VAL A 14 -2.37 0.35 -3.76
N VAL A 15 -2.69 0.83 -2.56
CA VAL A 15 -3.93 0.48 -1.85
C VAL A 15 -4.96 1.61 -1.91
N ASP A 16 -6.12 1.32 -2.50
CA ASP A 16 -7.36 2.11 -2.44
C ASP A 16 -7.22 3.60 -2.78
N VAL A 17 -6.40 3.95 -3.78
CA VAL A 17 -6.27 5.34 -4.29
C VAL A 17 -7.46 5.69 -5.21
N GLN A 18 -8.66 5.50 -4.68
CA GLN A 18 -9.95 5.64 -5.37
C GLN A 18 -10.53 7.04 -5.15
N ASN A 19 -11.34 7.54 -6.08
CA ASN A 19 -11.91 8.89 -6.03
C ASN A 19 -12.62 9.17 -4.69
N GLY A 20 -13.50 8.27 -4.25
CA GLY A 20 -14.26 8.43 -3.01
C GLY A 20 -13.41 8.30 -1.74
N VAL A 21 -12.28 7.59 -1.81
CA VAL A 21 -11.35 7.44 -0.68
C VAL A 21 -10.44 8.67 -0.57
N MET A 22 -10.04 9.24 -1.71
CA MET A 22 -9.09 10.34 -1.76
C MET A 22 -9.77 11.73 -1.71
N GLU A 23 -11.08 11.84 -1.90
CA GLU A 23 -11.82 13.11 -1.99
C GLU A 23 -11.58 14.02 -0.78
N THR A 24 -11.61 13.46 0.43
CA THR A 24 -11.45 14.18 1.71
C THR A 24 -10.09 13.93 2.38
N ALA A 25 -9.15 13.30 1.67
CA ALA A 25 -7.87 12.92 2.24
C ALA A 25 -6.98 14.12 2.57
N HIS A 26 -6.30 14.02 3.71
CA HIS A 26 -5.33 15.03 4.16
C HIS A 26 -4.12 15.09 3.23
N GLU A 27 -3.72 16.30 2.83
CA GLU A 27 -2.57 16.50 1.93
C GLU A 27 -2.65 15.60 0.66
N ARG A 28 -3.86 15.47 0.10
CA ARG A 28 -4.14 14.61 -1.07
C ARG A 28 -3.14 14.82 -2.21
N GLU A 29 -2.93 16.06 -2.63
CA GLU A 29 -2.12 16.40 -3.80
C GLU A 29 -0.65 15.96 -3.66
N PRO A 30 0.10 16.34 -2.61
CA PRO A 30 1.48 15.89 -2.45
C PRO A 30 1.58 14.37 -2.24
N VAL A 31 0.66 13.75 -1.49
CA VAL A 31 0.65 12.28 -1.32
C VAL A 31 0.42 11.56 -2.64
N LEU A 32 -0.54 12.02 -3.46
CA LEU A 32 -0.80 11.45 -4.77
C LEU A 32 0.40 11.63 -5.72
N ALA A 33 1.06 12.78 -5.70
CA ALA A 33 2.28 13.01 -6.49
C ALA A 33 3.41 12.04 -6.09
N ASN A 34 3.56 11.74 -4.80
CA ASN A 34 4.49 10.74 -4.31
C ASN A 34 4.12 9.32 -4.75
N ILE A 35 2.84 8.94 -4.68
CA ILE A 35 2.36 7.64 -5.19
C ILE A 35 2.65 7.49 -6.68
N ILE A 36 2.38 8.51 -7.49
CA ILE A 36 2.69 8.51 -8.94
C ILE A 36 4.21 8.33 -9.15
N THR A 37 5.03 9.06 -8.39
CA THR A 37 6.49 8.95 -8.45
C THR A 37 6.97 7.54 -8.14
N LEU A 38 6.39 6.88 -7.12
CA LEU A 38 6.71 5.49 -6.78
C LEU A 38 6.33 4.53 -7.90
N VAL A 39 5.14 4.68 -8.48
CA VAL A 39 4.66 3.85 -9.59
C VAL A 39 5.58 3.98 -10.80
N ASP A 40 5.95 5.21 -11.18
CA ASP A 40 6.84 5.46 -12.32
C ASP A 40 8.24 4.88 -12.09
N ARG A 41 8.78 5.01 -10.87
CA ARG A 41 10.08 4.44 -10.50
C ARG A 41 10.05 2.91 -10.44
N ALA A 42 8.98 2.31 -9.93
CA ALA A 42 8.80 0.86 -9.92
C ALA A 42 8.76 0.31 -11.35
N ARG A 43 7.97 0.94 -12.23
CA ARG A 43 7.90 0.61 -13.66
C ARG A 43 9.25 0.73 -14.35
N ALA A 44 9.97 1.84 -14.13
CA ALA A 44 11.29 2.06 -14.72
C ALA A 44 12.33 1.02 -14.28
N ALA A 45 12.21 0.50 -13.05
CA ALA A 45 13.07 -0.53 -12.50
C ALA A 45 12.63 -1.98 -12.85
N GLY A 46 11.47 -2.15 -13.49
CA GLY A 46 10.88 -3.47 -13.73
C GLY A 46 10.37 -4.17 -12.46
N THR A 47 10.09 -3.41 -11.40
CA THR A 47 9.45 -3.90 -10.18
C THR A 47 7.95 -4.04 -10.40
N GLU A 48 7.37 -5.13 -9.88
CA GLU A 48 5.92 -5.37 -9.94
C GLU A 48 5.14 -4.24 -9.24
N VAL A 49 4.12 -3.70 -9.91
CA VAL A 49 3.13 -2.80 -9.31
C VAL A 49 1.82 -3.56 -9.19
N VAL A 50 1.36 -3.78 -7.96
CA VAL A 50 0.12 -4.49 -7.64
C VAL A 50 -0.89 -3.48 -7.10
N TRP A 51 -2.06 -3.47 -7.70
CA TRP A 51 -3.14 -2.54 -7.39
C TRP A 51 -4.17 -3.21 -6.51
N VAL A 52 -4.65 -2.51 -5.50
CA VAL A 52 -5.76 -2.95 -4.66
C VAL A 52 -6.89 -1.93 -4.74
N GLN A 53 -8.12 -2.43 -4.89
CA GLN A 53 -9.32 -1.61 -5.02
C GLN A 53 -10.45 -2.13 -4.15
N HIS A 54 -10.85 -1.32 -3.18
CA HIS A 54 -11.92 -1.61 -2.23
C HIS A 54 -13.31 -1.44 -2.84
N THR A 55 -14.24 -2.27 -2.41
CA THR A 55 -15.67 -2.16 -2.69
C THR A 55 -16.45 -2.32 -1.40
N SER A 56 -17.49 -1.51 -1.22
CA SER A 56 -18.49 -1.66 -0.15
C SER A 56 -19.87 -1.22 -0.65
N GLU A 57 -20.89 -1.24 0.22
CA GLU A 57 -22.20 -0.66 -0.09
C GLU A 57 -22.11 0.87 -0.32
N GLU A 58 -21.24 1.56 0.42
CA GLU A 58 -20.98 3.00 0.31
C GLU A 58 -20.02 3.34 -0.84
N LEU A 59 -19.23 2.36 -1.30
CA LEU A 59 -18.33 2.49 -2.45
C LEU A 59 -18.61 1.41 -3.51
N PRO A 60 -19.77 1.46 -4.21
CA PRO A 60 -20.19 0.40 -5.12
C PRO A 60 -19.27 0.27 -6.33
N ARG A 61 -18.98 -0.98 -6.72
CA ARG A 61 -18.19 -1.30 -7.90
C ARG A 61 -18.76 -0.67 -9.16
N GLY A 62 -17.89 -0.07 -9.97
CA GLY A 62 -18.25 0.61 -11.22
C GLY A 62 -18.86 2.01 -11.03
N SER A 63 -19.00 2.49 -9.80
CA SER A 63 -19.34 3.90 -9.55
C SER A 63 -18.12 4.80 -9.74
N ARG A 64 -18.34 6.08 -10.05
CA ARG A 64 -17.25 7.07 -10.16
C ARG A 64 -16.40 7.19 -8.88
N PRO A 65 -16.97 7.22 -7.66
CA PRO A 65 -16.19 7.19 -6.43
C PRO A 65 -15.31 5.93 -6.30
N TRP A 66 -15.76 4.80 -6.84
CA TRP A 66 -15.01 3.54 -6.77
C TRP A 66 -13.84 3.48 -7.75
N GLU A 67 -13.88 4.19 -8.87
CA GLU A 67 -12.76 4.26 -9.81
C GLU A 67 -11.51 4.86 -9.16
N TYR A 68 -10.33 4.49 -9.65
CA TYR A 68 -9.08 5.18 -9.29
C TYR A 68 -9.17 6.67 -9.61
N VAL A 69 -8.39 7.48 -8.88
CA VAL A 69 -8.20 8.89 -9.24
C VAL A 69 -7.65 9.01 -10.67
N PRO A 70 -8.13 9.96 -11.49
CA PRO A 70 -7.78 10.03 -12.91
C PRO A 70 -6.30 10.32 -13.18
N GLU A 71 -5.59 10.89 -12.21
CA GLU A 71 -4.15 11.15 -12.28
C GLU A 71 -3.31 9.86 -12.21
N LEU A 72 -3.90 8.75 -11.75
CA LEU A 72 -3.22 7.49 -11.51
C LEU A 72 -3.76 6.38 -12.43
N VAL A 73 -2.99 6.09 -13.48
CA VAL A 73 -3.41 5.14 -14.54
C VAL A 73 -2.69 3.80 -14.37
N ARG A 74 -3.47 2.75 -14.09
CA ARG A 74 -3.00 1.35 -14.08
C ARG A 74 -2.67 0.88 -15.49
N ALA A 75 -1.52 0.24 -15.68
CA ALA A 75 -1.21 -0.44 -16.93
C ALA A 75 -1.93 -1.80 -17.00
N GLU A 76 -2.37 -2.21 -18.19
CA GLU A 76 -3.20 -3.42 -18.37
C GLU A 76 -2.55 -4.70 -17.81
N ALA A 77 -1.23 -4.81 -17.93
CA ALA A 77 -0.45 -5.95 -17.43
C ALA A 77 -0.25 -5.97 -15.91
N GLU A 78 -0.52 -4.86 -15.21
CA GLU A 78 -0.34 -4.76 -13.76
C GLU A 78 -1.52 -5.40 -13.03
N PRO A 79 -1.29 -6.29 -12.04
CA PRO A 79 -2.37 -6.97 -11.35
C PRO A 79 -3.30 -6.01 -10.62
N LEU A 80 -4.59 -6.31 -10.62
CA LEU A 80 -5.61 -5.61 -9.85
C LEU A 80 -6.34 -6.61 -8.95
N VAL A 81 -6.21 -6.41 -7.65
CA VAL A 81 -6.90 -7.17 -6.62
C VAL A 81 -8.09 -6.36 -6.12
N HIS A 82 -9.24 -7.01 -6.04
CA HIS A 82 -10.42 -6.42 -5.43
C HIS A 82 -10.60 -6.94 -4.01
N LYS A 83 -11.08 -6.06 -3.11
CA LYS A 83 -11.32 -6.44 -1.71
C LYS A 83 -12.58 -5.81 -1.13
N GLU A 84 -13.13 -6.47 -0.12
CA GLU A 84 -14.29 -5.99 0.66
C GLU A 84 -13.93 -5.70 2.12
N TYR A 85 -12.71 -6.02 2.56
CA TYR A 85 -12.25 -5.85 3.93
C TYR A 85 -11.03 -4.92 4.03
N GLY A 86 -10.67 -4.56 5.26
CA GLY A 86 -9.52 -3.69 5.53
C GLY A 86 -8.18 -4.34 5.18
N ASP A 87 -7.98 -5.60 5.56
CA ASP A 87 -6.79 -6.36 5.17
C ASP A 87 -6.92 -6.80 3.70
N SER A 88 -6.00 -6.35 2.85
CA SER A 88 -6.03 -6.65 1.41
C SER A 88 -5.82 -8.13 1.09
N PHE A 89 -5.40 -8.94 2.06
CA PHE A 89 -5.29 -10.40 1.94
C PHE A 89 -6.57 -11.15 2.34
N GLU A 90 -7.52 -10.49 2.98
CA GLU A 90 -8.72 -11.16 3.52
C GLU A 90 -9.78 -11.34 2.42
N ASP A 91 -10.11 -12.59 2.14
CA ASP A 91 -11.06 -12.98 1.08
C ASP A 91 -10.72 -12.40 -0.31
N THR A 92 -9.43 -12.42 -0.66
CA THR A 92 -8.92 -11.97 -1.96
C THR A 92 -7.92 -12.97 -2.56
N ASP A 93 -7.52 -12.73 -3.81
CA ASP A 93 -6.46 -13.44 -4.51
C ASP A 93 -5.07 -12.79 -4.34
N LEU A 94 -4.89 -11.81 -3.44
CA LEU A 94 -3.63 -11.07 -3.28
C LEU A 94 -2.44 -11.98 -3.02
N GLU A 95 -2.60 -12.96 -2.12
CA GLU A 95 -1.53 -13.91 -1.81
C GLU A 95 -1.13 -14.74 -3.04
N GLU A 96 -2.10 -15.20 -3.83
CA GLU A 96 -1.85 -15.98 -5.04
C GLU A 96 -1.14 -15.14 -6.11
N VAL A 97 -1.58 -13.89 -6.29
CA VAL A 97 -1.00 -12.89 -7.19
C VAL A 97 0.47 -12.62 -6.85
N LEU A 98 0.77 -12.41 -5.56
CA LEU A 98 2.13 -12.15 -5.07
C LEU A 98 3.02 -13.40 -5.15
N ALA A 99 2.48 -14.57 -4.80
CA ALA A 99 3.18 -15.85 -4.85
C ALA A 99 3.60 -16.20 -6.29
N ALA A 100 2.70 -16.05 -7.26
CA ALA A 100 2.98 -16.29 -8.68
C ALA A 100 4.11 -15.42 -9.24
N ARG A 101 4.40 -14.29 -8.59
CA ARG A 101 5.46 -13.33 -8.95
C ARG A 101 6.72 -13.49 -8.11
N GLY A 102 6.75 -14.45 -7.18
CA GLY A 102 7.87 -14.64 -6.26
C GLY A 102 8.09 -13.43 -5.34
N VAL A 103 7.03 -12.70 -4.98
CA VAL A 103 7.14 -11.50 -4.13
C VAL A 103 7.16 -11.90 -2.67
N GLY A 104 8.21 -11.48 -1.96
CA GLY A 104 8.39 -11.68 -0.53
C GLY A 104 8.55 -10.38 0.25
N SER A 105 8.71 -9.26 -0.46
CA SER A 105 8.84 -7.91 0.11
C SER A 105 7.82 -6.97 -0.51
N LEU A 106 7.18 -6.15 0.32
CA LEU A 106 6.17 -5.17 -0.12
C LEU A 106 6.62 -3.76 0.24
N VAL A 107 6.51 -2.86 -0.72
CA VAL A 107 6.53 -1.41 -0.51
C VAL A 107 5.08 -0.93 -0.60
N VAL A 108 4.53 -0.35 0.46
CA VAL A 108 3.10 -0.06 0.58
C VAL A 108 2.84 1.44 0.57
N ALA A 109 1.89 1.87 -0.26
CA ALA A 109 1.43 3.25 -0.39
C ALA A 109 -0.09 3.29 -0.64
N GLY A 110 -0.76 4.38 -0.29
CA GLY A 110 -2.20 4.58 -0.54
C GLY A 110 -3.03 5.03 0.66
N ALA A 111 -4.28 4.61 0.73
CA ALA A 111 -5.24 5.08 1.74
C ALA A 111 -6.18 3.95 2.21
N GLN A 112 -6.88 4.07 3.34
CA GLN A 112 -6.65 5.04 4.41
C GLN A 112 -5.63 4.50 5.42
N THR A 113 -4.83 5.42 5.98
CA THR A 113 -3.69 5.15 6.88
C THR A 113 -4.05 4.23 8.05
N ASP A 114 -5.12 4.56 8.76
CA ASP A 114 -5.59 3.92 9.97
C ASP A 114 -6.59 2.78 9.73
N ALA A 115 -7.00 2.57 8.49
CA ALA A 115 -7.90 1.49 8.07
C ALA A 115 -7.16 0.46 7.18
N CYS A 116 -7.30 0.57 5.86
CA CYS A 116 -6.80 -0.42 4.90
C CYS A 116 -5.28 -0.56 4.91
N ILE A 117 -4.55 0.57 5.00
CA ILE A 117 -3.09 0.56 5.09
C ILE A 117 -2.66 -0.16 6.36
N ARG A 118 -3.11 0.29 7.53
CA ARG A 118 -2.82 -0.36 8.82
C ARG A 118 -3.12 -1.86 8.79
N SER A 119 -4.29 -2.26 8.31
CA SER A 119 -4.72 -3.66 8.31
C SER A 119 -3.84 -4.50 7.39
N THR A 120 -3.57 -4.01 6.18
CA THR A 120 -2.74 -4.70 5.18
C THR A 120 -1.28 -4.80 5.62
N LEU A 121 -0.72 -3.77 6.27
CA LEU A 121 0.64 -3.79 6.82
C LEU A 121 0.80 -4.96 7.82
N HIS A 122 -0.11 -5.06 8.80
CA HIS A 122 -0.08 -6.13 9.78
C HIS A 122 -0.40 -7.49 9.14
N GLY A 123 -1.36 -7.53 8.22
CA GLY A 123 -1.74 -8.74 7.48
C GLY A 123 -0.58 -9.34 6.70
N ALA A 124 0.20 -8.51 6.01
CA ALA A 124 1.40 -8.91 5.28
C ALA A 124 2.49 -9.42 6.24
N LEU A 125 2.80 -8.66 7.29
CA LEU A 125 3.86 -9.03 8.24
C LEU A 125 3.54 -10.34 8.96
N ALA A 126 2.27 -10.55 9.34
CA ALA A 126 1.80 -11.79 9.94
C ALA A 126 1.96 -13.00 9.01
N ARG A 127 1.74 -12.80 7.70
CA ARG A 127 1.84 -13.84 6.66
C ARG A 127 3.27 -14.15 6.21
N GLY A 128 4.26 -13.36 6.61
CA GLY A 128 5.67 -13.67 6.34
C GLY A 128 6.42 -12.65 5.49
N TYR A 129 5.74 -11.64 4.96
CA TYR A 129 6.35 -10.64 4.09
C TYR A 129 7.29 -9.71 4.87
N ASP A 130 8.35 -9.24 4.20
CA ASP A 130 9.01 -8.00 4.59
C ASP A 130 8.13 -6.83 4.10
N VAL A 131 7.97 -5.78 4.90
CA VAL A 131 6.98 -4.73 4.62
C VAL A 131 7.51 -3.34 4.95
N THR A 132 7.73 -2.54 3.91
CA THR A 132 8.09 -1.12 4.01
C THR A 132 6.86 -0.26 3.75
N LEU A 133 6.52 0.63 4.68
CA LEU A 133 5.52 1.68 4.44
C LEU A 133 6.24 2.92 3.90
N VAL A 134 5.70 3.53 2.84
CA VAL A 134 6.27 4.79 2.31
C VAL A 134 5.66 5.97 3.06
N ALA A 135 6.45 6.61 3.92
CA ALA A 135 6.00 7.50 5.00
C ALA A 135 5.25 8.76 4.52
N ASP A 136 5.56 9.23 3.32
CA ASP A 136 4.96 10.39 2.65
C ASP A 136 4.05 10.00 1.48
N ALA A 137 3.71 8.72 1.32
CA ALA A 137 2.84 8.22 0.27
C ALA A 137 1.64 7.43 0.82
N HIS A 138 1.18 7.77 2.02
CA HIS A 138 -0.10 7.32 2.54
C HIS A 138 -0.85 8.45 3.25
N THR A 139 -2.18 8.36 3.28
CA THR A 139 -3.02 9.42 3.87
C THR A 139 -4.32 8.87 4.47
N THR A 140 -5.07 9.71 5.16
CA THR A 140 -6.40 9.47 5.72
C THR A 140 -7.19 10.78 5.75
N GLU A 141 -8.49 10.71 6.02
CA GLU A 141 -9.36 11.89 6.14
C GLU A 141 -9.45 12.42 7.58
N ASP A 142 -10.11 13.56 7.76
CA ASP A 142 -10.39 14.09 9.10
C ASP A 142 -11.63 13.43 9.72
N LEU A 143 -11.39 12.46 10.60
CA LEU A 143 -12.43 11.79 11.39
C LEU A 143 -12.48 12.29 12.85
N THR A 144 -12.00 13.50 13.15
CA THR A 144 -11.99 14.06 14.51
C THR A 144 -13.39 14.18 15.10
N ALA A 145 -14.41 14.42 14.28
CA ALA A 145 -15.82 14.41 14.67
C ALA A 145 -16.29 13.06 15.25
N TYR A 146 -15.59 11.97 14.91
CA TYR A 146 -15.85 10.60 15.36
C TYR A 146 -14.83 10.11 16.41
N GLY A 147 -13.95 10.99 16.89
CA GLY A 147 -12.98 10.69 17.96
C GLY A 147 -11.61 10.22 17.47
N ALA A 148 -11.32 10.25 16.17
CA ALA A 148 -9.96 10.06 15.67
C ALA A 148 -9.07 11.26 16.02
N PRO A 149 -7.75 11.09 16.18
CA PRO A 149 -6.82 12.22 16.17
C PRO A 149 -6.88 12.97 14.83
N PRO A 150 -6.40 14.24 14.76
CA PRO A 150 -6.22 14.93 13.48
C PRO A 150 -5.39 14.09 12.49
N PRO A 151 -5.70 14.11 11.19
CA PRO A 151 -5.12 13.17 10.21
C PRO A 151 -3.59 13.20 10.17
N GLY A 152 -2.96 14.39 10.28
CA GLY A 152 -1.50 14.50 10.38
C GLY A 152 -0.91 13.77 11.59
N GLN A 153 -1.62 13.70 12.72
CA GLN A 153 -1.20 12.89 13.88
C GLN A 153 -1.40 11.40 13.65
N VAL A 154 -2.46 11.00 12.95
CA VAL A 154 -2.70 9.60 12.57
C VAL A 154 -1.59 9.09 11.64
N ILE A 155 -1.20 9.89 10.65
CA ILE A 155 -0.09 9.62 9.72
C ILE A 155 1.24 9.56 10.49
N ALA A 156 1.56 10.58 11.28
CA ALA A 156 2.81 10.62 12.05
C ALA A 156 2.92 9.46 13.06
N HIS A 157 1.83 9.13 13.75
CA HIS A 157 1.79 7.98 14.66
C HIS A 157 1.99 6.67 13.90
N THR A 158 1.37 6.53 12.71
CA THR A 158 1.52 5.33 11.88
C THR A 158 2.95 5.13 11.42
N ASN A 159 3.57 6.20 10.95
CA ASN A 159 4.99 6.20 10.62
C ASN A 159 5.87 5.84 11.83
N LEU A 160 5.56 6.39 13.00
CA LEU A 160 6.32 6.13 14.22
C LEU A 160 6.28 4.66 14.62
N TYR A 161 5.09 4.06 14.75
CA TYR A 161 5.02 2.67 15.22
C TYR A 161 5.54 1.70 14.15
N TRP A 162 5.30 1.97 12.86
CA TRP A 162 5.76 1.09 11.80
C TRP A 162 7.27 1.13 11.61
N LYS A 163 7.91 2.30 11.80
CA LYS A 163 9.38 2.46 11.75
C LYS A 163 10.12 1.51 12.68
N TYR A 164 9.53 1.22 13.84
CA TYR A 164 10.13 0.38 14.88
C TYR A 164 9.49 -1.01 14.96
N GLN A 165 8.63 -1.36 14.00
CA GLN A 165 7.98 -2.66 13.95
C GLN A 165 9.01 -3.76 13.70
N THR A 166 8.95 -4.83 14.48
CA THR A 166 9.85 -5.99 14.33
C THR A 166 9.08 -7.30 14.40
N ALA A 167 9.59 -8.32 13.71
CA ALA A 167 9.11 -9.68 13.82
C ALA A 167 10.26 -10.67 13.53
N PRO A 168 10.31 -11.84 14.19
CA PRO A 168 11.34 -12.83 13.90
C PRO A 168 11.34 -13.21 12.41
N GLY A 169 12.51 -13.15 11.78
CA GLY A 169 12.67 -13.52 10.37
C GLY A 169 11.91 -12.66 9.38
N ARG A 170 11.61 -11.39 9.71
CA ARG A 170 10.99 -10.40 8.82
C ARG A 170 11.52 -9.01 9.13
N THR A 171 11.46 -8.12 8.15
CA THR A 171 11.78 -6.69 8.31
C THR A 171 10.53 -5.86 8.08
N ALA A 172 10.30 -4.88 8.95
CA ALA A 172 9.34 -3.82 8.74
C ALA A 172 10.02 -2.48 8.99
N GLY A 173 9.49 -1.41 8.40
CA GLY A 173 10.05 -0.08 8.55
C GLY A 173 9.39 0.94 7.64
N THR A 174 9.82 2.18 7.78
CA THR A 174 9.37 3.29 6.95
C THR A 174 10.53 3.86 6.13
N LEU A 175 10.22 4.29 4.91
CA LEU A 175 11.11 5.08 4.04
C LEU A 175 10.31 6.25 3.46
N GLU A 176 10.94 7.39 3.24
CA GLU A 176 10.35 8.44 2.41
C GLU A 176 10.39 8.04 0.94
N THR A 177 9.52 8.62 0.11
CA THR A 177 9.45 8.33 -1.34
C THR A 177 10.82 8.47 -2.01
N ALA A 178 11.61 9.47 -1.61
CA ALA A 178 12.96 9.70 -2.14
C ALA A 178 13.96 8.57 -1.80
N GLU A 179 13.76 7.86 -0.69
CA GLU A 179 14.66 6.83 -0.17
C GLU A 179 14.31 5.42 -0.68
N VAL A 180 13.10 5.22 -1.22
CA VAL A 180 12.69 3.93 -1.79
C VAL A 180 13.56 3.60 -3.00
N GLU A 181 14.23 2.45 -2.98
CA GLU A 181 14.98 1.92 -4.11
C GLU A 181 14.31 0.67 -4.69
N PHE A 182 14.08 0.68 -6.01
CA PHE A 182 13.53 -0.43 -6.75
C PHE A 182 14.63 -1.08 -7.61
N GLY A 183 14.62 -2.41 -7.75
CA GLY A 183 15.51 -3.12 -8.68
C GLY A 183 16.88 -3.57 -8.14
N VAL A 184 17.18 -3.38 -6.85
CA VAL A 184 18.40 -3.97 -6.25
C VAL A 184 18.15 -5.46 -5.99
N LYS A 185 18.59 -6.31 -6.93
CA LYS A 185 18.79 -7.74 -6.63
C LYS A 185 19.81 -7.85 -5.51
N ALA A 186 19.47 -8.57 -4.43
CA ALA A 186 20.48 -9.06 -3.52
C ALA A 186 21.55 -9.81 -4.35
N PRO A 187 22.86 -9.53 -4.15
CA PRO A 187 23.88 -10.36 -4.77
C PRO A 187 23.66 -11.81 -4.33
N ALA A 188 23.72 -12.71 -5.31
CA ALA A 188 23.60 -14.15 -5.12
C ALA A 188 24.68 -14.70 -4.16
#